data_AF-A0A838WLX7-F1
#
_entry.id   AF-A0A838WLX7-F1
#
_cell.length_a   1.000
_cell.length_b   1.000
_cell.length_c   1.000
_cell.angle_alpha   90.00
_cell.angle_beta   90.00
_cell.angle_gamma   90.00
#
_symmetry.space_group_name_H-M   'P 1'
#
loop_
_entity.id
_entity.type
_entity.pdbx_description
1 polymer ?
#
loop_
_entity_poly.entity_id
_entity_poly.type
_entity_poly.pdbx_seq_one_letter_code
_entity_poly.pdbx_strand_id
1 'polypeptide(L)'
;GMANICELDETVRASREAGCQDLILLKCTSTYPSSAENSNIATIPHLRDLFNVEAGISDHTLGIGVSVASVAIGASVIEKHFTLSRSDGGVDASFSMEPEEMAQLVVESKRAWQA
;
A
#
# COMPACT_ATOMS: atom_id res chain seq x y z
N GLY A 1 -8.90 0.80 -2.97
CA GLY A 1 -9.66 1.11 -1.73
C GLY A 1 -11.11 1.32 -2.10
N MET A 2 -12.04 1.23 -1.14
CA MET A 2 -13.50 1.40 -1.37
C MET A 2 -14.08 0.56 -2.53
N ALA A 3 -13.51 -0.61 -2.78
CA ALA A 3 -13.94 -1.50 -3.86
C ALA A 3 -14.30 -2.87 -3.28
N ASN A 4 -15.38 -3.46 -3.78
CA ASN A 4 -15.74 -4.84 -3.52
C ASN A 4 -15.06 -5.78 -4.53
N ILE A 5 -15.18 -7.09 -4.31
CA ILE A 5 -14.52 -8.11 -5.14
C ILE A 5 -15.01 -8.06 -6.60
N CYS A 6 -16.29 -7.78 -6.85
CA CYS A 6 -16.84 -7.71 -8.21
C CYS A 6 -16.26 -6.53 -9.00
N GLU A 7 -16.11 -5.36 -8.35
CA GLU A 7 -15.50 -4.18 -8.97
C GLU A 7 -14.01 -4.40 -9.26
N LEU A 8 -13.31 -5.13 -8.39
CA LEU A 8 -11.93 -5.54 -8.62
C LEU A 8 -11.81 -6.52 -9.80
N ASP A 9 -12.70 -7.52 -9.89
CA ASP A 9 -12.72 -8.46 -11.00
C ASP A 9 -12.94 -7.76 -12.35
N GLU A 10 -13.94 -6.88 -12.41
CA GLU A 10 -14.22 -6.07 -13.60
C GLU A 10 -12.99 -5.25 -14.03
N THR A 11 -12.32 -4.60 -13.07
CA THR A 11 -11.12 -3.78 -13.32
C THR A 11 -9.95 -4.62 -13.84
N VAL A 12 -9.70 -5.79 -13.24
CA VAL A 12 -8.61 -6.69 -13.65
C VAL A 12 -8.87 -7.24 -15.05
N ARG A 13 -10.11 -7.66 -15.33
CA ARG A 13 -10.51 -8.13 -16.65
C ARG A 13 -10.37 -7.06 -17.72
N ALA A 14 -10.93 -5.87 -17.49
CA ALA A 14 -10.85 -4.76 -18.44
C ALA A 14 -9.40 -4.39 -18.75
N SER A 15 -8.53 -4.39 -17.75
CA SER A 15 -7.10 -4.11 -17.90
C SER A 15 -6.42 -5.16 -18.79
N ARG A 16 -6.69 -6.45 -18.57
CA ARG A 16 -6.17 -7.56 -19.38
C ARG A 16 -6.69 -7.55 -20.81
N GLU A 17 -7.98 -7.28 -21.01
CA GLU A 17 -8.62 -7.14 -22.33
C GLU A 17 -8.01 -5.96 -23.12
N ALA A 18 -7.58 -4.90 -22.44
CA ALA A 18 -6.83 -3.79 -23.03
C ALA A 18 -5.34 -4.10 -23.32
N GLY A 19 -4.87 -5.33 -23.03
CA GLY A 19 -3.51 -5.79 -23.30
C GLY A 19 -2.53 -5.66 -22.13
N CYS A 20 -2.96 -5.19 -20.95
CA CYS A 20 -2.10 -5.13 -19.77
C CYS A 20 -1.75 -6.55 -19.28
N GLN A 21 -0.47 -6.90 -19.35
CA GLN A 21 0.05 -8.19 -18.87
C GLN A 21 0.54 -8.11 -17.43
N ASP A 22 1.15 -6.97 -17.06
CA ASP A 22 1.76 -6.76 -15.75
C ASP A 22 0.89 -5.80 -14.93
N LEU A 23 0.09 -6.37 -14.01
CA LEU A 23 -0.81 -5.63 -13.14
C LEU A 23 -0.41 -5.85 -11.67
N ILE A 24 -0.47 -4.77 -10.88
CA ILE A 24 -0.26 -4.80 -9.43
C ILE A 24 -1.49 -4.22 -8.76
N LEU A 25 -2.03 -4.91 -7.75
CA LEU A 25 -3.15 -4.40 -6.93
C LEU A 25 -2.65 -3.94 -5.56
N LEU A 26 -2.95 -2.69 -5.20
CA LEU A 26 -2.61 -2.14 -3.89
C LEU A 26 -3.81 -2.21 -2.93
N LYS A 27 -3.66 -2.98 -1.85
CA LYS A 27 -4.57 -2.94 -0.71
C LYS A 27 -4.51 -1.53 -0.11
N CYS A 28 -5.66 -0.90 0.06
CA CYS A 28 -5.74 0.49 0.51
C CYS A 28 -6.96 0.71 1.40
N THR A 29 -6.78 1.42 2.51
CA THR A 29 -7.88 1.92 3.37
C THR A 29 -7.99 3.43 3.14
N SER A 30 -9.13 3.89 2.64
CA SER A 30 -9.34 5.28 2.21
C SER A 30 -9.76 6.21 3.36
N THR A 31 -8.99 6.19 4.45
CA THR A 31 -9.14 7.07 5.61
C THR A 31 -7.80 7.75 5.90
N TYR A 32 -7.82 9.04 6.21
CA TYR A 32 -6.62 9.89 6.25
C TYR A 32 -6.54 10.65 7.59
N PRO A 33 -5.68 10.23 8.54
CA PRO A 33 -4.91 8.99 8.53
C PRO A 33 -5.77 7.74 8.80
N SER A 34 -5.29 6.58 8.36
CA SER A 34 -5.87 5.27 8.72
C SER A 34 -5.32 4.81 10.07
N SER A 35 -6.11 4.03 10.82
CA SER A 35 -5.58 3.27 11.96
C SER A 35 -4.95 1.97 11.48
N ALA A 36 -4.01 1.42 12.25
CA ALA A 36 -3.41 0.11 11.97
C ALA A 36 -4.46 -1.02 12.01
N GLU A 37 -5.43 -0.92 12.93
CA GLU A 37 -6.55 -1.86 13.04
C GLU A 37 -7.39 -1.90 11.75
N ASN A 38 -7.66 -0.73 11.16
CA ASN A 38 -8.44 -0.63 9.92
C ASN A 38 -7.61 -0.93 8.66
N SER A 39 -6.30 -1.17 8.79
CA SER A 39 -5.44 -1.45 7.65
C SER A 39 -5.66 -2.85 7.08
N ASN A 40 -6.20 -3.82 7.82
CA ASN A 40 -6.56 -5.16 7.30
C ASN A 40 -5.58 -5.75 6.26
N ILE A 41 -4.27 -5.70 6.56
CA ILE A 41 -3.22 -6.05 5.60
C ILE A 41 -3.25 -7.54 5.21
N ALA A 42 -3.90 -8.39 6.01
CA ALA A 42 -4.14 -9.80 5.73
C ALA A 42 -4.87 -10.06 4.40
N THR A 43 -5.49 -9.04 3.80
CA THR A 43 -6.11 -9.14 2.47
C THR A 43 -5.12 -9.11 1.31
N ILE A 44 -3.86 -8.71 1.53
CA ILE A 44 -2.83 -8.62 0.48
C ILE A 44 -2.57 -9.99 -0.19
N PRO A 45 -2.28 -11.08 0.55
CA PRO A 45 -2.17 -12.42 -0.06
C PRO A 45 -3.42 -12.83 -0.83
N HIS A 46 -4.60 -12.49 -0.30
CA HIS A 46 -5.87 -12.85 -0.95
C HIS A 46 -6.04 -12.15 -2.30
N LEU A 47 -5.67 -10.86 -2.41
CA LEU A 47 -5.70 -10.14 -3.70
C LEU A 47 -4.76 -10.79 -4.72
N ARG A 48 -3.55 -11.15 -4.31
CA ARG A 48 -2.57 -11.84 -5.17
C ARG A 48 -3.13 -13.15 -5.69
N ASP A 49 -3.63 -14.00 -4.80
CA ASP A 49 -4.09 -15.34 -5.16
C ASP A 49 -5.39 -15.32 -5.97
N LEU A 50 -6.33 -14.42 -5.63
CA LEU A 50 -7.63 -14.32 -6.30
C LEU A 50 -7.50 -13.83 -7.74
N PHE A 51 -6.64 -12.84 -7.99
CA PHE A 51 -6.52 -12.22 -9.31
C PHE A 51 -5.31 -12.70 -10.10
N ASN A 52 -4.41 -13.49 -9.50
CA ASN A 52 -3.13 -13.92 -10.07
C ASN A 52 -2.32 -12.70 -10.58
N VAL A 53 -2.02 -11.80 -9.66
CA VAL A 53 -1.32 -10.52 -9.88
C VAL A 53 -0.36 -10.25 -8.73
N GLU A 54 0.64 -9.41 -8.93
CA GLU A 54 1.39 -8.88 -7.79
C GLU A 54 0.49 -8.01 -6.90
N ALA A 55 0.77 -7.99 -5.60
CA ALA A 55 -0.03 -7.23 -4.65
C ALA A 55 0.84 -6.44 -3.68
N GLY A 56 0.37 -5.26 -3.30
CA GLY A 56 1.07 -4.37 -2.39
C GLY A 56 0.13 -3.62 -1.47
N ILE A 57 0.64 -2.55 -0.85
CA ILE A 57 -0.12 -1.66 0.01
C ILE A 57 0.02 -0.21 -0.44
N SER A 58 -1.09 0.53 -0.39
CA SER A 58 -1.10 1.99 -0.34
C SER A 58 -1.51 2.39 1.08
N ASP A 59 -0.54 2.90 1.85
CA ASP A 59 -0.60 3.04 3.30
C ASP A 59 -0.82 4.49 3.76
N HIS A 60 -1.96 4.73 4.39
CA HIS A 60 -2.35 6.02 4.97
C HIS A 60 -2.23 6.06 6.50
N THR A 61 -1.61 5.06 7.13
CA THR A 61 -1.36 5.06 8.58
C THR A 61 -0.24 6.02 8.97
N LEU A 62 -0.11 6.37 10.25
CA LEU A 62 1.06 7.11 10.74
C LEU A 62 2.26 6.17 10.93
N GLY A 63 3.46 6.68 10.72
CA GLY A 63 4.71 5.91 10.83
C GLY A 63 4.87 4.84 9.73
N ILE A 64 5.66 3.81 10.03
CA ILE A 64 6.07 2.77 9.07
C ILE A 64 5.62 1.35 9.42
N GLY A 65 5.04 1.15 10.60
CA GLY A 65 4.81 -0.20 11.15
C GLY A 65 3.92 -1.07 10.27
N VAL A 66 2.84 -0.51 9.72
CA VAL A 66 1.92 -1.24 8.83
C VAL A 66 2.58 -1.54 7.49
N SER A 67 3.25 -0.55 6.89
CA SER A 67 4.02 -0.73 5.66
C SER A 67 5.06 -1.85 5.80
N VAL A 68 5.85 -1.86 6.87
CA VAL A 68 6.87 -2.91 7.10
C VAL A 68 6.21 -4.26 7.37
N ALA A 69 5.14 -4.33 8.17
CA ALA A 69 4.41 -5.57 8.40
C ALA A 69 3.81 -6.16 7.12
N SER A 70 3.41 -5.31 6.17
CA SER A 70 2.88 -5.77 4.87
C SER A 70 3.90 -6.57 4.05
N VAL A 71 5.20 -6.27 4.20
CA VAL A 71 6.28 -7.01 3.53
C VAL A 71 6.30 -8.47 3.96
N ALA A 72 6.18 -8.73 5.26
CA ALA A 72 6.23 -10.08 5.82
C ALA A 72 5.08 -10.98 5.34
N ILE A 73 3.98 -10.40 4.89
CA ILE A 73 2.84 -11.13 4.31
C ILE A 73 2.82 -11.08 2.78
N GLY A 74 3.92 -10.68 2.15
CA GLY A 74 4.12 -10.78 0.70
C GLY A 74 3.67 -9.56 -0.11
N ALA A 75 3.57 -8.38 0.50
CA ALA A 75 3.47 -7.14 -0.28
C ALA A 75 4.76 -6.92 -1.10
N SER A 76 4.61 -6.77 -2.42
CA SER A 76 5.73 -6.48 -3.34
C SER A 76 5.91 -4.98 -3.63
N VAL A 77 4.90 -4.17 -3.32
CA VAL A 77 4.93 -2.71 -3.48
C VAL A 77 4.38 -2.03 -2.23
N ILE A 78 5.03 -0.94 -1.81
CA ILE A 78 4.56 -0.04 -0.75
C ILE A 78 4.45 1.36 -1.36
N GLU A 79 3.28 1.96 -1.26
CA GLU A 79 3.02 3.36 -1.58
C GLU A 79 2.74 4.14 -0.29
N LYS A 80 3.39 5.30 -0.15
CA LYS A 80 3.30 6.16 1.02
C LYS A 80 3.32 7.64 0.62
N HIS A 81 2.52 8.46 1.28
CA HIS A 81 2.58 9.90 1.14
C HIS A 81 3.93 10.45 1.62
N PHE A 82 4.43 11.48 0.95
CA PHE A 82 5.72 12.12 1.22
C PHE A 82 5.60 13.64 1.17
N THR A 83 6.30 14.33 2.07
CA THR A 83 6.50 15.78 2.06
C THR A 83 7.93 16.11 2.44
N LEU A 84 8.44 17.27 1.99
CA LEU A 84 9.76 17.75 2.43
C LEU A 84 9.75 18.22 3.88
N SER A 85 8.65 18.86 4.29
CA SER A 85 8.38 19.25 5.66
C SER A 85 6.87 19.29 5.88
N ARG A 86 6.38 18.74 7.00
CA ARG A 86 4.98 18.86 7.39
C ARG A 86 4.61 20.29 7.77
N SER A 87 5.60 21.09 8.18
CA SER A 87 5.39 22.50 8.57
C SER A 87 4.93 23.38 7.41
N ASP A 88 5.22 22.98 6.18
CA ASP A 88 4.87 23.74 4.97
C ASP A 88 3.37 23.68 4.67
N GLY A 89 2.63 22.85 5.41
CA GLY A 89 1.19 22.66 5.26
C GLY A 89 0.84 21.87 4.00
N GLY A 90 -0.44 21.90 3.63
CA GLY A 90 -1.00 21.08 2.57
C GLY A 90 -2.02 20.07 3.11
N VAL A 91 -2.94 19.65 2.24
CA VAL A 91 -4.10 18.83 2.64
C VAL A 91 -3.68 17.51 3.28
N ASP A 92 -2.59 16.91 2.78
CA ASP A 92 -2.10 15.59 3.23
C ASP A 92 -0.83 15.65 4.08
N ALA A 93 -0.32 16.85 4.37
CA ALA A 93 1.00 17.01 4.98
C ALA A 93 1.08 16.39 6.38
N SER A 94 0.00 16.48 7.17
CA SER A 94 -0.01 16.05 8.57
C SER A 94 0.27 14.56 8.78
N PHE A 95 0.01 13.71 7.77
CA PHE A 95 0.24 12.25 7.83
C PHE A 95 1.25 11.75 6.78
N SER A 96 1.76 12.65 5.94
CA SER A 96 2.83 12.35 4.99
C SER A 96 4.15 12.06 5.71
N MET A 97 5.04 11.29 5.08
CA MET A 97 6.38 11.04 5.60
C MET A 97 7.34 12.15 5.22
N GLU A 98 8.20 12.53 6.15
CA GLU A 98 9.36 13.39 5.90
C GLU A 98 10.57 12.54 5.46
N PRO A 99 11.63 13.16 4.91
CA PRO A 99 12.77 12.46 4.32
C PRO A 99 13.42 11.40 5.22
N GLU A 100 13.59 11.70 6.51
CA GLU A 100 14.22 10.78 7.47
C GLU A 100 13.35 9.55 7.73
N GLU A 101 12.04 9.72 7.85
CA GLU A 101 11.11 8.62 8.07
C GLU A 101 11.01 7.76 6.80
N MET A 102 10.98 8.37 5.61
CA MET A 102 10.95 7.63 4.34
C MET A 102 12.22 6.80 4.17
N ALA A 103 13.39 7.34 4.56
CA ALA A 103 14.63 6.57 4.59
C ALA A 103 14.55 5.37 5.56
N GLN A 104 13.94 5.55 6.74
CA GLN A 104 13.69 4.45 7.67
C GLN A 104 12.77 3.38 7.05
N LEU A 105 11.70 3.78 6.37
CA LEU A 105 10.81 2.85 5.68
C LEU A 105 11.57 1.98 4.68
N VAL A 106 12.46 2.57 3.87
CA VAL A 106 13.28 1.83 2.91
C VAL A 106 14.18 0.81 3.61
N VAL A 107 14.88 1.21 4.67
CA VAL A 107 15.80 0.34 5.41
C VAL A 107 15.06 -0.83 6.06
N GLU A 108 13.97 -0.55 6.78
CA GLU A 108 13.23 -1.59 7.50
C GLU A 108 12.43 -2.49 6.55
N SER A 109 11.91 -1.97 5.43
CA SER A 109 11.26 -2.82 4.42
C SER A 109 12.24 -3.82 3.81
N LYS A 110 13.48 -3.39 3.54
CA LYS A 110 14.54 -4.29 3.05
C LYS A 110 14.88 -5.37 4.07
N ARG A 111 14.98 -5.01 5.36
CA ARG A 111 15.23 -5.99 6.43
C ARG A 111 14.09 -6.98 6.59
N ALA A 112 12.85 -6.51 6.54
CA ALA A 112 11.66 -7.36 6.60
C ALA A 112 11.59 -8.33 5.41
N TRP A 113 11.97 -7.88 4.21
CA TRP A 113 12.01 -8.74 3.02
C TRP A 113 13.12 -9.82 3.09
N GLN A 114 14.20 -9.55 3.83
CA GLN A 114 15.31 -10.49 3.98
C GLN A 114 15.09 -11.57 5.05
N ALA A 115 14.08 -11.41 5.92
CA ALA A 115 13.78 -12.30 7.04
C ALA A 115 12.90 -13.48 6.62
#